data_AF-M7TR90-F1
#
_entry.id   AF-M7TR90-F1
#
_cell.length_a   1.000
_cell.length_b   1.000
_cell.length_c   1.000
_cell.angle_alpha   90.00
_cell.angle_beta   90.00
_cell.angle_gamma   90.00
#
_symmetry.space_group_name_H-M   'P 1'
#
loop_
_entity.id
_entity.type
_entity.pdbx_description
1 polymer ?
#
loop_
_entity_poly.entity_id
_entity_poly.type
_entity_poly.pdbx_seq_one_letter_code
_entity_poly.pdbx_strand_id
1 'polypeptide(L)'
;MAQKPLYPVTCGDIGTEPEEVETYLESRSLEDLRRNALVSVFLRVLKYYDGFLVLTNNRVGTFDEAFTSRIQLALHYKNLSEHQRTKIWGNFLRRLKELDEEGIDFLDLEDNIEQLAKHNLNGRQIRNVITTVRQYARWERQQPGNQNYKLDYGVMNEVIGTAGEFDRYIEKLNGGYTHDQLAEDDGLRLQDVT
;
A
#
# COMPACT_ATOMS: atom_id res chain seq x y z
N MET A 1 20.28 5.12 -24.41
CA MET A 1 19.19 4.88 -23.42
C MET A 1 19.83 4.62 -22.08
N ALA A 2 19.43 5.32 -21.02
CA ALA A 2 20.10 5.26 -19.73
C ALA A 2 20.08 3.82 -19.17
N GLN A 3 21.27 3.27 -18.97
CA GLN A 3 21.53 1.90 -18.51
C GLN A 3 21.81 1.85 -16.99
N LYS A 4 21.32 2.84 -16.24
CA LYS A 4 21.43 2.85 -14.78
C LYS A 4 20.17 2.21 -14.20
N PRO A 5 20.28 1.09 -13.45
CA PRO A 5 19.12 0.48 -12.80
C PRO A 5 18.54 1.45 -11.76
N LEU A 6 17.22 1.42 -11.59
CA LEU A 6 16.56 2.10 -10.48
C LEU A 6 16.97 1.38 -9.19
N TYR A 7 17.59 2.10 -8.26
CA TYR A 7 17.95 1.58 -6.96
C TYR A 7 16.85 1.95 -5.96
N PRO A 8 15.99 0.99 -5.54
CA PRO A 8 15.13 1.21 -4.40
C PRO A 8 16.00 1.29 -3.15
N VAL A 9 15.84 2.35 -2.36
CA VAL A 9 16.45 2.48 -1.04
C VAL A 9 15.32 2.81 -0.08
N THR A 10 15.16 1.98 0.95
CA THR A 10 14.24 2.20 2.05
C THR A 10 15.00 2.78 3.25
N CYS A 11 14.30 3.41 4.20
CA CYS A 11 14.94 3.90 5.43
C CYS A 11 15.70 2.77 6.18
N GLY A 12 15.18 1.54 6.12
CA GLY A 12 15.83 0.36 6.68
C GLY A 12 17.17 0.01 6.01
N ASP A 13 17.32 0.26 4.71
CA ASP A 13 18.58 0.02 3.99
C ASP A 13 19.69 1.01 4.40
N ILE A 14 19.31 2.15 4.99
CA ILE A 14 20.23 3.21 5.47
C ILE A 14 20.60 2.99 6.95
N GLY A 15 20.04 1.96 7.61
CA GLY A 15 20.31 1.66 9.02
C GLY A 15 19.62 2.63 9.99
N THR A 16 18.49 3.20 9.57
CA THR A 16 17.69 4.15 10.33
C THR A 16 16.24 3.66 10.41
N GLU A 17 15.55 3.96 11.52
CA GLU A 17 14.13 3.61 11.61
C GLU A 17 13.30 4.55 10.71
N PRO A 18 12.26 4.05 10.01
CA PRO A 18 11.39 4.90 9.20
C PRO A 18 10.82 6.08 9.98
N GLU A 19 10.48 5.87 11.25
CA GLU A 19 9.95 6.90 12.15
C GLU A 19 10.99 7.99 12.46
N GLU A 20 12.27 7.63 12.60
CA GLU A 20 13.37 8.60 12.77
C GLU A 20 13.56 9.42 11.49
N VAL A 21 13.56 8.77 10.33
CA VAL A 21 13.68 9.46 9.02
C VAL A 21 12.48 10.37 8.75
N GLU A 22 11.27 9.91 9.05
CA GLU A 22 10.04 10.69 8.94
C GLU A 22 10.12 11.90 9.86
N THR A 23 10.47 11.69 11.14
CA THR A 23 10.71 12.76 12.11
C THR A 23 11.77 13.73 11.60
N TYR A 24 12.86 13.26 10.96
CA TYR A 24 13.87 14.15 10.40
C TYR A 24 13.31 15.03 9.27
N LEU A 25 12.39 14.53 8.44
CA LEU A 25 11.82 15.29 7.32
C LEU A 25 10.75 16.31 7.74
N GLU A 26 10.24 16.24 8.98
CA GLU A 26 9.23 17.20 9.43
C GLU A 26 9.85 18.59 9.73
N SER A 27 8.99 19.60 9.89
CA SER A 27 9.38 21.00 10.14
C SER A 27 10.48 21.19 11.20
N ARG A 28 11.38 22.16 10.96
CA ARG A 28 12.51 22.44 11.85
C ARG A 28 12.05 22.79 13.27
N SER A 29 12.45 21.98 14.25
CA SER A 29 12.33 22.34 15.67
C SER A 29 13.58 23.11 16.13
N LEU A 30 13.39 24.17 16.92
CA LEU A 30 14.49 24.93 17.54
C LEU A 30 15.25 24.10 18.60
N GLU A 31 14.64 23.03 19.11
CA GLU A 31 15.18 22.25 20.23
C GLU A 31 16.08 21.09 19.78
N ASP A 32 16.08 20.72 18.49
CA ASP A 32 16.85 19.57 17.99
C ASP A 32 17.90 19.94 16.93
N LEU A 33 19.08 20.32 17.42
CA LEU A 33 20.25 20.66 16.60
C LEU A 33 20.76 19.50 15.74
N ARG A 34 20.61 18.24 16.20
CA ARG A 34 21.10 17.06 15.46
C ARG A 34 20.22 16.81 14.25
N ARG A 35 18.90 16.87 14.44
CA ARG A 35 17.91 16.80 13.35
C ARG A 35 18.14 17.89 12.31
N ASN A 36 18.30 19.15 12.73
CA ASN A 36 18.52 20.27 11.81
C ASN A 36 19.81 20.09 10.95
N ALA A 37 20.85 19.48 11.51
CA ALA A 37 22.07 19.16 10.78
C ALA A 37 21.84 18.10 9.70
N LEU A 38 21.12 17.01 10.01
CA LEU A 38 20.80 15.94 9.05
C LEU A 38 19.90 16.44 7.93
N VAL A 39 18.87 17.22 8.23
CA VAL A 39 18.01 17.86 7.21
C VAL A 39 18.85 18.71 6.27
N SER A 40 19.78 19.49 6.81
CA SER A 40 20.67 20.34 6.01
C SER A 40 21.58 19.54 5.08
N VAL A 41 22.11 18.39 5.55
CA VAL A 41 22.90 17.46 4.73
C VAL A 41 22.03 16.82 3.64
N PHE A 42 20.86 16.32 4.00
CA PHE A 42 19.94 15.66 3.07
C PHE A 42 19.48 16.62 1.97
N LEU A 43 19.07 17.84 2.33
CA LEU A 43 18.75 18.93 1.42
C LEU A 43 19.93 19.23 0.47
N ARG A 44 21.17 19.20 0.96
CA ARG A 44 22.36 19.39 0.12
C ARG A 44 22.52 18.27 -0.89
N VAL A 45 22.33 17.01 -0.49
CA VAL A 45 22.39 15.86 -1.40
C VAL A 45 21.33 15.98 -2.49
N LEU A 46 20.08 16.33 -2.14
CA LEU A 46 19.00 16.53 -3.11
C LEU A 46 19.33 17.60 -4.16
N LYS A 47 20.02 18.68 -3.76
CA LYS A 47 20.38 19.76 -4.67
C LYS A 47 21.43 19.36 -5.70
N TYR A 48 22.35 18.46 -5.34
CA TYR A 48 23.47 18.06 -6.20
C TYR A 48 23.31 16.66 -6.79
N TYR A 49 22.17 16.01 -6.57
CA TYR A 49 21.90 14.68 -7.12
C TYR A 49 21.75 14.76 -8.64
N ASP A 50 22.69 14.15 -9.35
CA ASP A 50 22.68 14.04 -10.81
C ASP A 50 21.89 12.80 -11.25
N GLY A 51 20.56 12.92 -11.23
CA GLY A 51 19.63 11.86 -11.62
C GLY A 51 18.17 12.13 -11.26
N PHE A 52 17.33 11.12 -11.46
CA PHE A 52 15.94 11.14 -10.99
C PHE A 52 15.84 10.50 -9.61
N LEU A 53 15.30 11.25 -8.65
CA LEU A 53 14.96 10.72 -7.34
C LEU A 53 13.44 10.63 -7.22
N VAL A 54 12.94 9.45 -6.87
CA VAL A 54 11.53 9.23 -6.55
C VAL A 54 11.42 9.04 -5.05
N LEU A 55 10.61 9.86 -4.41
CA LEU A 55 10.32 9.78 -2.98
C LEU A 55 8.85 9.41 -2.79
N THR A 56 8.59 8.47 -1.89
CA THR A 56 7.25 8.06 -1.48
C THR A 56 7.08 8.40 -0.02
N ASN A 57 6.00 9.08 0.36
CA ASN A 57 5.74 9.43 1.74
C ASN A 57 4.24 9.36 2.05
N ASN A 58 3.89 8.89 3.25
CA ASN A 58 2.51 8.71 3.71
C ASN A 58 2.02 9.82 4.66
N ARG A 59 2.84 10.85 4.92
CA ARG A 59 2.64 11.97 5.84
C ARG A 59 3.10 13.29 5.19
N VAL A 60 2.48 13.68 4.07
CA VAL A 60 2.88 14.88 3.33
C VAL A 60 2.66 16.18 4.11
N GLY A 61 1.71 16.21 5.05
CA GLY A 61 1.34 17.39 5.83
C GLY A 61 2.42 17.86 6.81
N THR A 62 3.39 17.01 7.14
CA THR A 62 4.46 17.35 8.08
C THR A 62 5.73 17.88 7.41
N PHE A 63 5.82 17.87 6.07
CA PHE A 63 7.03 18.26 5.34
C PHE A 63 7.44 19.71 5.59
N ASP A 64 8.75 19.92 5.80
CA ASP A 64 9.34 21.25 5.84
C ASP A 64 9.20 21.97 4.48
N GLU A 65 8.85 23.25 4.50
CA GLU A 65 8.65 24.08 3.30
C GLU A 65 9.90 24.10 2.40
N ALA A 66 11.11 24.09 2.98
CA ALA A 66 12.36 24.08 2.22
C ALA A 66 12.57 22.76 1.46
N PHE A 67 11.97 21.67 1.92
CA PHE A 67 11.97 20.39 1.24
C PHE A 67 11.04 20.42 0.03
N THR A 68 9.79 20.83 0.25
CA THR A 68 8.75 20.90 -0.79
C THR A 68 9.18 21.83 -1.93
N SER A 69 9.89 22.92 -1.63
CA SER A 69 10.44 23.85 -2.65
C SER A 69 11.40 23.21 -3.67
N ARG A 70 11.95 22.02 -3.39
CA ARG A 70 12.91 21.31 -4.24
C ARG A 70 12.30 20.14 -4.99
N ILE A 71 11.02 19.85 -4.75
CA ILE A 71 10.27 18.83 -5.47
C ILE A 71 9.78 19.44 -6.78
N GLN A 72 10.30 18.95 -7.90
CA GLN A 72 9.90 19.43 -9.23
C GLN A 72 8.52 18.92 -9.66
N LEU A 73 8.15 17.71 -9.23
CA LEU A 73 6.87 17.07 -9.50
C LEU A 73 6.36 16.37 -8.25
N ALA A 74 5.19 16.78 -7.77
CA ALA A 74 4.45 16.10 -6.71
C ALA A 74 3.28 15.31 -7.32
N LEU A 75 3.24 14.01 -7.09
CA LEU A 75 2.15 13.13 -7.53
C LEU A 75 1.34 12.71 -6.32
N HIS A 76 0.07 13.14 -6.28
CA HIS A 76 -0.88 12.66 -5.28
C HIS A 76 -1.58 11.40 -5.79
N TYR A 77 -1.36 10.28 -5.11
CA TYR A 77 -2.08 9.04 -5.34
C TYR A 77 -3.32 8.99 -4.47
N LYS A 78 -4.47 9.22 -5.09
CA LYS A 78 -5.77 9.10 -4.42
C LYS A 78 -6.09 7.65 -4.08
N ASN A 79 -7.00 7.49 -3.12
CA ASN A 79 -7.70 6.26 -2.83
C ASN A 79 -8.30 5.66 -4.12
N LEU A 80 -8.23 4.33 -4.20
CA LEU A 80 -8.65 3.61 -5.40
C LEU A 80 -10.16 3.81 -5.61
N SER A 81 -10.56 4.12 -6.84
CA SER A 81 -11.97 4.00 -7.24
C SER A 81 -12.35 2.53 -7.44
N GLU A 82 -13.65 2.24 -7.43
CA GLU A 82 -14.16 0.90 -7.75
C GLU A 82 -13.64 0.41 -9.11
N HIS A 83 -13.66 1.27 -10.14
CA HIS A 83 -13.11 0.95 -11.45
C HIS A 83 -11.61 0.60 -11.43
N GLN A 84 -10.83 1.33 -10.62
CA GLN A 84 -9.42 1.02 -10.45
C GLN A 84 -9.22 -0.31 -9.72
N ARG A 85 -10.03 -0.61 -8.70
CA ARG A 85 -10.03 -1.92 -8.02
C ARG A 85 -10.41 -3.06 -8.96
N THR A 86 -11.42 -2.90 -9.82
CA THR A 86 -11.80 -3.86 -10.87
C THR A 86 -10.60 -4.18 -11.75
N LYS A 87 -9.87 -3.17 -12.22
CA LYS A 87 -8.65 -3.36 -13.02
C LYS A 87 -7.54 -4.08 -12.24
N ILE A 88 -7.34 -3.73 -10.98
CA ILE A 88 -6.31 -4.34 -10.13
C ILE A 88 -6.63 -5.82 -9.88
N TRP A 89 -7.88 -6.15 -9.53
CA TRP A 89 -8.35 -7.52 -9.40
C TRP A 89 -8.13 -8.32 -10.68
N GLY A 90 -8.58 -7.80 -11.83
CA GLY A 90 -8.37 -8.44 -13.13
C GLY A 90 -6.89 -8.65 -13.47
N ASN A 91 -6.02 -7.69 -13.13
CA ASN A 91 -4.58 -7.84 -13.34
C ASN A 91 -3.98 -8.99 -12.52
N PHE A 92 -4.41 -9.16 -11.27
CA PHE A 92 -3.92 -10.27 -10.45
C PHE A 92 -4.48 -11.62 -10.91
N LEU A 93 -5.77 -11.71 -11.24
CA LEU A 93 -6.37 -12.93 -11.76
C LEU A 93 -5.72 -13.37 -13.08
N ARG A 94 -5.48 -12.43 -14.00
CA ARG A 94 -4.74 -12.70 -15.23
C ARG A 94 -3.34 -13.26 -14.94
N ARG A 95 -2.62 -12.67 -13.98
CA ARG A 95 -1.29 -13.15 -13.58
C ARG A 95 -1.33 -14.55 -12.98
N LEU A 96 -2.36 -14.89 -12.21
CA LEU A 96 -2.54 -16.26 -11.68
C LEU A 96 -2.80 -17.26 -12.81
N LYS A 97 -3.59 -16.87 -13.82
CA LYS A 97 -3.86 -17.67 -15.01
C LYS A 97 -2.60 -17.92 -15.84
N GLU A 98 -1.75 -16.90 -15.99
CA GLU A 98 -0.44 -17.01 -16.66
C GLU A 98 0.54 -17.95 -15.93
N LEU A 99 0.38 -18.13 -14.62
CA LEU A 99 1.17 -19.06 -13.81
C LEU A 99 0.64 -20.50 -13.85
N ASP A 100 -0.43 -20.76 -14.61
CA ASP A 100 -1.10 -22.06 -14.77
C ASP A 100 -1.42 -22.74 -13.42
N GLU A 101 -1.94 -21.95 -12.48
CA GLU A 101 -2.29 -22.46 -11.15
C GLU A 101 -3.54 -23.34 -11.23
N GLU A 102 -3.38 -24.62 -10.87
CA GLU A 102 -4.50 -25.53 -10.71
C GLU A 102 -5.36 -25.19 -9.49
N GLY A 103 -6.64 -25.57 -9.55
CA GLY A 103 -7.55 -25.42 -8.41
C GLY A 103 -8.10 -24.01 -8.24
N ILE A 104 -8.19 -23.24 -9.32
CA ILE A 104 -8.84 -21.93 -9.35
C ILE A 104 -9.96 -21.96 -10.38
N ASP A 105 -11.16 -21.53 -9.98
CA ASP A 105 -12.29 -21.31 -10.88
C ASP A 105 -12.22 -19.90 -11.47
N PHE A 106 -11.39 -19.73 -12.50
CA PHE A 106 -11.19 -18.42 -13.13
C PHE A 106 -12.46 -17.85 -13.76
N LEU A 107 -13.39 -18.70 -14.21
CA LEU A 107 -14.63 -18.22 -14.83
C LEU A 107 -15.51 -17.53 -13.79
N ASP A 108 -15.75 -18.19 -12.65
CA ASP A 108 -16.53 -17.62 -11.56
C ASP A 108 -15.88 -16.34 -10.98
N LEU A 109 -14.55 -16.34 -10.84
CA LEU A 109 -13.82 -15.16 -10.36
C LEU A 109 -13.86 -13.99 -11.36
N GLU A 110 -13.72 -14.25 -12.66
CA GLU A 110 -13.78 -13.24 -13.72
C GLU A 110 -15.18 -12.61 -13.81
N ASP A 111 -16.24 -13.41 -13.65
CA ASP A 111 -17.64 -12.94 -13.65
C ASP A 111 -18.00 -12.10 -12.42
N ASN A 112 -17.28 -12.28 -11.30
CA ASN A 112 -17.54 -11.59 -10.03
C ASN A 112 -16.52 -10.50 -9.67
N ILE A 113 -15.62 -10.11 -10.57
CA ILE A 113 -14.60 -9.07 -10.31
C ILE A 113 -15.24 -7.76 -9.82
N GLU A 114 -16.36 -7.35 -10.40
CA GLU A 114 -17.05 -6.12 -10.00
C GLU A 114 -17.54 -6.19 -8.55
N GLN A 115 -18.04 -7.35 -8.11
CA GLN A 115 -18.46 -7.54 -6.71
C GLN A 115 -17.25 -7.51 -5.76
N LEU A 116 -16.13 -8.12 -6.15
CA LEU A 116 -14.88 -8.06 -5.40
C LEU A 116 -14.34 -6.62 -5.30
N ALA A 117 -14.58 -5.79 -6.33
CA ALA A 117 -14.15 -4.40 -6.37
C ALA A 117 -15.01 -3.45 -5.51
N LYS A 118 -16.21 -3.86 -5.09
CA LYS A 118 -17.05 -3.07 -4.16
C LYS A 118 -16.46 -2.96 -2.77
N HIS A 119 -15.66 -3.95 -2.35
CA HIS A 119 -14.91 -3.87 -1.11
C HIS A 119 -13.86 -2.77 -1.20
N ASN A 120 -13.85 -1.84 -0.24
CA ASN A 120 -12.91 -0.70 -0.21
C ASN A 120 -11.51 -1.13 0.22
N LEU A 121 -10.85 -1.94 -0.61
CA LEU A 121 -9.52 -2.49 -0.35
C LEU A 121 -8.46 -1.72 -1.13
N ASN A 122 -7.32 -1.47 -0.49
CA ASN A 122 -6.13 -0.97 -1.17
C ASN A 122 -5.40 -2.10 -1.93
N GLY A 123 -4.44 -1.74 -2.78
CA GLY A 123 -3.70 -2.72 -3.60
C GLY A 123 -2.91 -3.76 -2.79
N ARG A 124 -2.46 -3.42 -1.57
CA ARG A 124 -1.77 -4.35 -0.66
C ARG A 124 -2.76 -5.34 -0.05
N GLN A 125 -3.91 -4.88 0.42
CA GLN A 125 -4.99 -5.74 0.93
C GLN A 125 -5.48 -6.70 -0.15
N ILE A 126 -5.74 -6.22 -1.37
CA ILE A 126 -6.11 -7.07 -2.52
C ILE A 126 -5.07 -8.18 -2.74
N ARG A 127 -3.78 -7.84 -2.79
CA ARG A 127 -2.69 -8.82 -2.94
C ARG A 127 -2.67 -9.84 -1.79
N ASN A 128 -2.86 -9.37 -0.56
CA ASN A 128 -2.86 -10.22 0.63
C ASN A 128 -4.01 -11.22 0.58
N VAL A 129 -5.23 -10.78 0.23
CA VAL A 129 -6.38 -11.67 0.04
C VAL A 129 -6.04 -12.78 -0.95
N ILE A 130 -5.53 -12.41 -2.13
CA ILE A 130 -5.15 -13.40 -3.16
C ILE A 130 -4.13 -14.41 -2.63
N THR A 131 -3.14 -13.92 -1.88
CA THR A 131 -2.09 -14.76 -1.32
C THR A 131 -2.65 -15.73 -0.28
N THR A 132 -3.47 -15.24 0.65
CA THR A 132 -4.11 -16.04 1.70
C THR A 132 -5.02 -17.09 1.10
N VAL A 133 -5.90 -16.68 0.19
CA VAL A 133 -6.86 -17.54 -0.48
C VAL A 133 -6.16 -18.65 -1.28
N ARG A 134 -5.09 -18.31 -2.00
CA ARG A 134 -4.25 -19.28 -2.72
C ARG A 134 -3.60 -20.28 -1.78
N GLN A 135 -3.08 -19.82 -0.64
CA GLN A 135 -2.50 -20.71 0.37
C GLN A 135 -3.56 -21.64 0.97
N TYR A 136 -4.75 -21.10 1.24
CA TYR A 136 -5.88 -21.86 1.76
C TYR A 136 -6.33 -22.95 0.78
N ALA A 137 -6.52 -22.63 -0.50
CA ALA A 137 -6.88 -23.60 -1.52
C ALA A 137 -5.83 -24.72 -1.68
N ARG A 138 -4.54 -24.39 -1.60
CA ARG A 138 -3.46 -25.38 -1.63
C ARG A 138 -3.48 -26.30 -0.42
N TRP A 139 -3.80 -25.76 0.75
CA TRP A 139 -3.93 -26.55 1.97
C TRP A 139 -5.15 -27.49 1.90
N GLU A 140 -6.30 -26.99 1.46
CA GLU A 140 -7.52 -27.79 1.28
C GLU A 140 -7.31 -28.98 0.33
N ARG A 141 -6.62 -28.77 -0.80
CA ARG A 141 -6.33 -29.85 -1.76
C ARG A 141 -5.44 -30.96 -1.20
N GLN A 142 -4.67 -30.70 -0.13
CA GLN A 142 -3.86 -31.70 0.54
C GLN A 142 -4.69 -32.56 1.51
N GLN A 143 -5.91 -32.16 1.84
CA GLN A 143 -6.76 -32.89 2.77
C GLN A 143 -7.39 -34.14 2.12
N PRO A 144 -7.57 -35.23 2.88
CA PRO A 144 -8.22 -36.44 2.37
C PRO A 144 -9.65 -36.13 1.91
N GLY A 145 -9.95 -36.35 0.62
CA GLY A 145 -11.27 -36.11 0.03
C GLY A 145 -11.46 -34.76 -0.67
N ASN A 146 -10.52 -33.81 -0.54
CA ASN A 146 -10.65 -32.45 -1.08
C ASN A 146 -9.73 -32.14 -2.28
N GLN A 147 -9.21 -33.16 -2.97
CA GLN A 147 -8.26 -32.99 -4.08
C GLN A 147 -8.80 -32.11 -5.23
N ASN A 148 -10.12 -32.08 -5.41
CA ASN A 148 -10.80 -31.25 -6.41
C ASN A 148 -11.27 -29.89 -5.88
N TYR A 149 -10.84 -29.47 -4.69
CA TYR A 149 -11.15 -28.16 -4.17
C TYR A 149 -10.69 -27.08 -5.16
N LYS A 150 -11.58 -26.12 -5.40
CA LYS A 150 -11.35 -24.97 -6.26
C LYS A 150 -11.59 -23.70 -5.47
N LEU A 151 -10.70 -22.74 -5.69
CA LEU A 151 -10.93 -21.38 -5.31
C LEU A 151 -12.01 -20.75 -6.19
N ASP A 152 -13.11 -20.31 -5.59
CA ASP A 152 -14.18 -19.55 -6.21
C ASP A 152 -14.37 -18.17 -5.54
N TYR A 153 -15.33 -17.39 -6.03
CA TYR A 153 -15.72 -16.10 -5.47
C TYR A 153 -16.18 -16.21 -4.01
N GLY A 154 -16.86 -17.29 -3.64
CA GLY A 154 -17.38 -17.50 -2.29
C GLY A 154 -16.27 -17.50 -1.25
N VAL A 155 -15.24 -18.32 -1.48
CA VAL A 155 -14.05 -18.41 -0.62
C VAL A 155 -13.32 -17.07 -0.56
N MET A 156 -13.22 -16.39 -1.69
CA MET A 156 -12.57 -15.09 -1.78
C MET A 156 -13.29 -14.03 -0.96
N ASN A 157 -14.62 -14.00 -1.04
CA ASN A 157 -15.45 -13.09 -0.27
C ASN A 157 -15.45 -13.41 1.24
N GLU A 158 -15.35 -14.69 1.62
CA GLU A 158 -15.18 -15.10 3.01
C GLU A 158 -13.86 -14.55 3.59
N VAL A 159 -12.73 -14.74 2.89
CA VAL A 159 -11.43 -14.24 3.36
C VAL A 159 -11.41 -12.71 3.44
N ILE A 160 -12.05 -12.00 2.50
CA ILE A 160 -12.22 -10.55 2.59
C ILE A 160 -13.02 -10.18 3.85
N GLY A 161 -14.12 -10.91 4.11
CA GLY A 161 -14.96 -10.73 5.28
C GLY A 161 -14.19 -10.88 6.59
N THR A 162 -13.40 -11.95 6.72
CA THR A 162 -12.55 -12.23 7.89
C THR A 162 -11.44 -11.20 8.04
N ALA A 163 -10.74 -10.85 6.95
CA ALA A 163 -9.68 -9.85 6.98
C ALA A 163 -10.22 -8.47 7.42
N GLY A 164 -11.43 -8.12 6.99
CA GLY A 164 -12.10 -6.87 7.37
C GLY A 164 -12.61 -6.82 8.81
N GLU A 165 -12.67 -7.94 9.54
CA GLU A 165 -13.04 -7.93 10.97
C GLU A 165 -12.04 -7.14 11.82
N PHE A 166 -10.75 -7.28 11.52
CA PHE A 166 -9.71 -6.54 12.22
C PHE A 166 -9.81 -5.04 11.94
N ASP A 167 -10.00 -4.64 10.68
CA ASP A 167 -10.16 -3.23 10.31
C ASP A 167 -11.38 -2.61 11.02
N ARG A 168 -12.53 -3.31 11.03
CA ARG A 168 -13.72 -2.88 11.78
C ARG A 168 -13.49 -2.79 13.28
N TYR A 169 -12.65 -3.66 13.84
CA TYR A 169 -12.30 -3.60 15.26
C TYR A 169 -11.44 -2.36 15.58
N ILE A 170 -10.44 -2.05 14.74
CA ILE A 170 -9.62 -0.85 14.88
C ILE A 170 -10.47 0.42 14.73
N GLU A 171 -11.36 0.48 13.74
CA GLU A 171 -12.30 1.60 13.59
C GLU A 171 -13.16 1.79 14.84
N LYS A 172 -13.71 0.71 15.40
CA LYS A 172 -14.49 0.76 16.65
C LYS A 172 -13.68 1.23 17.85
N LEU A 173 -12.43 0.78 17.98
CA LEU A 173 -11.52 1.24 19.04
C LEU A 173 -11.26 2.73 18.93
N ASN A 174 -11.09 3.24 17.71
CA ASN A 174 -10.86 4.64 17.44
C ASN A 174 -12.15 5.45 17.32
N GLY A 175 -13.21 5.09 18.05
CA GLY A 175 -14.45 5.89 18.10
C GLY A 175 -15.26 5.92 16.80
N GLY A 176 -15.01 5.00 15.87
CA GLY A 176 -15.64 4.95 14.54
C GLY A 176 -14.89 5.73 13.46
N TYR A 177 -13.73 6.31 13.78
CA TYR A 177 -12.90 7.02 12.80
C TYR A 177 -12.00 6.03 12.04
N THR A 178 -11.99 6.18 10.72
CA THR A 178 -11.08 5.46 9.84
C THR A 178 -9.65 5.96 10.00
N HIS A 179 -8.67 5.17 9.58
CA HIS A 179 -7.26 5.58 9.67
C HIS A 179 -6.95 6.85 8.85
N ASP A 180 -7.63 7.05 7.71
CA ASP A 180 -7.46 8.26 6.90
C ASP A 180 -8.05 9.49 7.59
N GLN A 181 -9.18 9.36 8.30
CA GLN A 181 -9.77 10.46 9.08
C GLN A 181 -8.88 10.87 10.26
N LEU A 182 -8.32 9.88 10.97
CA LEU A 182 -7.37 10.16 12.06
C LEU A 182 -6.11 10.84 11.51
N ALA A 183 -5.60 10.40 10.36
CA ALA A 183 -4.45 11.02 9.73
C ALA A 183 -4.72 12.47 9.27
N GLU A 184 -5.94 12.80 8.89
CA GLU A 184 -6.35 14.18 8.58
C GLU A 184 -6.45 15.04 9.83
N ASP A 185 -7.06 14.52 10.90
CA ASP A 185 -7.17 15.20 12.20
C ASP A 185 -5.79 15.49 12.80
N ASP A 186 -4.85 14.55 12.67
CA ASP A 186 -3.46 14.69 13.09
C ASP A 186 -2.63 15.59 12.13
N GLY A 187 -3.22 16.09 11.04
CA GLY A 187 -2.54 16.94 10.06
C GLY A 187 -1.46 16.22 9.24
N LEU A 188 -1.45 14.88 9.24
CA LEU A 188 -0.46 14.07 8.54
C LEU A 188 -0.72 14.04 7.02
N ARG A 189 -1.99 13.96 6.61
CA ARG A 189 -2.44 14.01 5.21
C ARG A 189 -3.94 14.21 5.15
N LEU A 190 -4.45 14.82 4.08
CA LEU A 190 -5.90 14.93 3.86
C LEU A 190 -6.50 13.55 3.58
N GLN A 191 -7.72 13.30 4.07
CA GLN A 191 -8.55 12.23 3.54
C GLN A 191 -8.91 12.57 2.08
N ASP A 192 -8.84 11.58 1.19
CA ASP A 192 -9.42 11.75 -0.13
C ASP A 192 -10.94 11.87 -0.01
N VAL A 193 -11.46 13.07 -0.27
CA VAL A 193 -12.90 13.31 -0.38
C VAL A 193 -13.42 12.52 -1.59
N THR A 194 -14.28 11.54 -1.31
CA THR A 194 -14.94 10.68 -2.31
C THR A 194 -15.67 11.47 -3.39
#